data_AF-A0A8S9G7V7-F1
#
_entry.id   AF-A0A8S9G7V7-F1
#
_cell.length_a   1.000
_cell.length_b   1.000
_cell.length_c   1.000
_cell.angle_alpha   90.00
_cell.angle_beta   90.00
_cell.angle_gamma   90.00
#
_symmetry.space_group_name_H-M   'P 1'
#
loop_
_entity.id
_entity.type
_entity.pdbx_description
1 polymer ?
#
loop_
_entity_poly.entity_id
_entity_poly.type
_entity_poly.pdbx_seq_one_letter_code
_entity_poly.pdbx_strand_id
1 'polypeptide(L)'
;GGWPTAPDGPYAWGYCFKEEVSPSSDYCSPSGTWPCAPGKRYYGRGPMQLSWNYNYGQCGAAIGEDLLNNPDLVSNDPVISFKAAIWFWMTPQSPKPSCHAVINGQWQPSPADIAAGRVPGYGVTTNIINGGLECGHGPDTRVFDRIGFYQRYCGIFGVNTGDNLDCYNQRSFASFKSFLDAAM
;
A
#
# COMPACT_ATOMS: atom_id res chain seq x y z
N GLY A 1 -9.35 3.57 10.25
CA GLY A 1 -10.71 3.09 10.53
C GLY A 1 -11.58 4.17 11.11
N GLY A 2 -12.70 3.78 11.70
CA GLY A 2 -13.49 4.62 12.59
C GLY A 2 -12.82 4.79 13.95
N TRP A 3 -13.49 5.48 14.87
CA TRP A 3 -13.06 5.63 16.25
C TRP A 3 -13.56 4.46 17.13
N PRO A 4 -13.04 4.26 18.36
CA PRO A 4 -13.37 3.09 19.18
C PRO A 4 -14.86 2.85 19.45
N THR A 5 -15.67 3.92 19.46
CA THR A 5 -17.13 3.87 19.71
C THR A 5 -17.95 4.20 18.47
N ALA A 6 -17.38 4.05 17.26
CA ALA A 6 -18.11 4.31 16.03
C ALA A 6 -19.31 3.34 15.88
N PRO A 7 -20.42 3.78 15.27
CA PRO A 7 -21.51 2.88 14.89
C PRO A 7 -20.98 1.65 14.15
N ASP A 8 -21.42 0.46 14.58
CA ASP A 8 -20.99 -0.85 14.06
C ASP A 8 -19.49 -1.17 14.23
N GLY A 9 -18.79 -0.42 15.10
CA GLY A 9 -17.38 -0.60 15.44
C GLY A 9 -16.41 0.09 14.46
N PRO A 10 -15.12 0.23 14.83
CA PRO A 10 -14.14 0.98 14.04
C PRO A 10 -13.90 0.37 12.64
N TYR A 11 -14.16 -0.92 12.47
CA TYR A 11 -13.91 -1.64 11.22
C TYR A 11 -15.10 -1.62 10.24
N ALA A 12 -16.17 -0.86 10.54
CA ALA A 12 -17.27 -0.58 9.63
C ALA A 12 -17.09 0.71 8.81
N TRP A 13 -16.01 1.46 9.06
CA TRP A 13 -15.77 2.81 8.53
C TRP A 13 -14.63 2.87 7.50
N GLY A 14 -14.45 1.78 6.74
CA GLY A 14 -13.54 1.76 5.60
C GLY A 14 -14.03 2.70 4.49
N TYR A 15 -13.14 3.11 3.59
CA TYR A 15 -13.48 3.96 2.43
C TYR A 15 -14.10 5.34 2.75
N CYS A 16 -14.01 5.81 4.00
CA CYS A 16 -14.52 7.14 4.40
C CYS A 16 -13.80 8.31 3.71
N PHE A 17 -12.53 8.14 3.32
CA PHE A 17 -11.71 9.16 2.69
C PHE A 17 -11.25 8.69 1.30
N LYS A 18 -11.25 9.61 0.34
CA LYS A 18 -10.77 9.36 -1.04
C LYS A 18 -9.35 9.87 -1.30
N GLU A 19 -8.80 10.66 -0.39
CA GLU A 19 -7.49 11.30 -0.50
C GLU A 19 -6.89 11.56 0.88
N GLU A 20 -5.58 11.77 0.91
CA GLU A 20 -4.80 12.02 2.12
C GLU A 20 -5.29 13.28 2.82
N VAL A 21 -5.53 13.16 4.13
CA VAL A 21 -5.92 14.30 4.96
C VAL A 21 -4.67 15.08 5.32
N SER A 22 -4.64 16.36 4.93
CA SER A 22 -3.57 17.31 5.27
C SER A 22 -2.16 16.88 4.81
N PRO A 23 -1.92 16.71 3.49
CA PRO A 23 -0.65 16.23 2.97
C PRO A 23 0.50 17.19 3.28
N SER A 24 1.57 16.65 3.89
CA SER A 24 2.74 17.39 4.36
C SER A 24 3.79 17.67 3.28
N SER A 25 3.61 17.11 2.09
CA SER A 25 4.53 17.22 0.96
C SER A 25 3.76 17.17 -0.36
N ASP A 26 4.47 17.40 -1.45
CA ASP A 26 3.98 17.17 -2.82
C ASP A 26 4.25 15.74 -3.30
N TYR A 27 5.01 14.96 -2.51
CA TYR A 27 5.40 13.59 -2.85
C TYR A 27 6.03 13.51 -4.24
N CYS A 28 6.87 14.49 -4.54
CA CYS A 28 7.67 14.55 -5.75
C CYS A 28 9.09 14.11 -5.44
N SER A 29 9.53 13.02 -6.06
CA SER A 29 10.93 12.57 -6.04
C SER A 29 11.57 12.82 -7.41
N PRO A 30 12.79 13.38 -7.49
CA PRO A 30 13.47 13.58 -8.76
C PRO A 30 13.53 12.29 -9.58
N SER A 31 13.10 12.34 -10.84
CA SER A 31 13.09 11.19 -11.75
C SER A 31 13.15 11.67 -13.20
N GLY A 32 14.05 11.06 -13.99
CA GLY A 32 14.09 11.28 -15.44
C GLY A 32 12.92 10.59 -16.17
N THR A 33 12.49 9.43 -15.66
CA THR A 33 11.42 8.61 -16.26
C THR A 33 10.03 9.12 -15.90
N TRP A 34 9.83 9.55 -14.65
CA TRP A 34 8.54 10.03 -14.14
C TRP A 34 8.68 11.45 -13.56
N PRO A 35 9.03 12.46 -14.37
CA PRO A 35 9.23 13.80 -13.87
C PRO A 35 7.95 14.37 -13.27
N CYS A 36 8.07 15.13 -12.19
CA CYS A 36 6.92 15.77 -11.57
C CYS A 36 6.38 16.86 -12.50
N ALA A 37 5.09 16.77 -12.84
CA ALA A 37 4.43 17.76 -13.66
C ALA A 37 4.30 19.10 -12.91
N PRO A 38 4.56 20.26 -13.56
CA PRO A 38 4.49 21.56 -12.90
C PRO A 38 3.13 21.80 -12.21
N GLY A 39 3.18 22.20 -10.93
CA GLY A 39 1.99 22.49 -10.13
C GLY A 39 1.16 21.26 -9.72
N LYS A 40 1.61 20.04 -10.00
CA LYS A 40 0.94 18.80 -9.60
C LYS A 40 1.52 18.23 -8.32
N ARG A 41 0.66 17.57 -7.53
CA ARG A 41 1.00 16.93 -6.26
C ARG A 41 0.59 15.46 -6.29
N TYR A 42 1.39 14.60 -5.69
CA TYR A 42 1.24 13.15 -5.73
C TYR A 42 0.99 12.54 -4.35
N TYR A 43 0.24 13.24 -3.50
CA TYR A 43 -0.21 12.72 -2.20
C TYR A 43 -1.18 11.56 -2.37
N GLY A 44 -1.50 10.88 -1.25
CA GLY A 44 -2.34 9.69 -1.26
C GLY A 44 -3.70 9.92 -1.88
N ARG A 45 -4.07 9.14 -2.89
CA ARG A 45 -5.43 9.14 -3.48
C ARG A 45 -5.96 7.73 -3.67
N GLY A 46 -7.28 7.60 -3.62
CA GLY A 46 -8.00 6.36 -3.83
C GLY A 46 -7.83 5.31 -2.71
N PRO A 47 -8.35 4.09 -2.94
CA PRO A 47 -8.43 3.05 -1.91
C PRO A 47 -7.08 2.59 -1.35
N MET A 48 -6.03 2.60 -2.18
CA MET A 48 -4.68 2.22 -1.78
C MET A 48 -3.81 3.42 -1.39
N GLN A 49 -4.38 4.63 -1.34
CA GLN A 49 -3.65 5.87 -1.09
C GLN A 49 -2.38 5.96 -1.97
N LEU A 50 -2.57 5.86 -3.29
CA LEU A 50 -1.48 5.93 -4.25
C LEU A 50 -0.72 7.25 -4.05
N SER A 51 0.58 7.15 -3.75
CA SER A 51 1.45 8.30 -3.48
C SER A 51 2.73 8.22 -4.29
N TRP A 52 3.36 9.37 -4.52
CA TRP A 52 4.60 9.58 -5.28
C TRP A 52 4.49 9.57 -6.80
N ASN A 53 5.13 10.54 -7.45
CA ASN A 53 5.19 10.69 -8.91
C ASN A 53 5.55 9.40 -9.66
N TYR A 54 6.53 8.63 -9.17
CA TYR A 54 6.93 7.38 -9.81
C TYR A 54 5.84 6.31 -9.77
N ASN A 55 4.96 6.29 -8.76
CA ASN A 55 3.83 5.36 -8.70
C ASN A 55 2.68 5.84 -9.60
N TYR A 56 2.39 7.14 -9.62
CA TYR A 56 1.39 7.72 -10.54
C TYR A 56 1.80 7.48 -12.00
N GLY A 57 3.07 7.68 -12.34
CA GLY A 57 3.59 7.41 -13.67
C GLY A 57 3.48 5.95 -14.09
N GLN A 58 3.98 5.02 -13.27
CA GLN A 58 3.89 3.58 -13.55
C GLN A 58 2.43 3.09 -13.63
N CYS A 59 1.58 3.54 -12.71
CA CYS A 59 0.16 3.20 -12.70
C CYS A 59 -0.52 3.72 -13.97
N GLY A 60 -0.32 4.99 -14.31
CA GLY A 60 -0.93 5.60 -15.49
C GLY A 60 -0.58 4.87 -16.77
N ALA A 61 0.71 4.57 -16.96
CA ALA A 61 1.16 3.76 -18.10
C ALA A 61 0.52 2.37 -18.15
N ALA A 62 0.35 1.71 -17.00
CA ALA A 62 -0.25 0.37 -16.94
C ALA A 62 -1.76 0.36 -17.21
N ILE A 63 -2.49 1.40 -16.81
CA ILE A 63 -3.96 1.47 -16.94
C ILE A 63 -4.43 2.28 -18.15
N GLY A 64 -3.49 2.87 -18.91
CA GLY A 64 -3.78 3.67 -20.11
C GLY A 64 -4.26 5.09 -19.80
N GLU A 65 -3.85 5.68 -18.68
CA GLU A 65 -4.29 7.00 -18.23
C GLU A 65 -3.08 7.91 -17.95
N ASP A 66 -3.16 9.20 -18.28
CA ASP A 66 -2.10 10.16 -17.96
C ASP A 66 -2.21 10.69 -16.51
N LEU A 67 -1.90 9.80 -15.57
CA LEU A 67 -1.95 10.12 -14.14
C LEU A 67 -0.78 11.00 -13.66
N LEU A 68 0.30 11.11 -14.43
CA LEU A 68 1.44 11.96 -14.06
C LEU A 68 1.08 13.44 -14.22
N ASN A 69 0.39 13.81 -15.30
CA ASN A 69 -0.11 15.17 -15.51
C ASN A 69 -1.50 15.41 -14.90
N ASN A 70 -2.28 14.34 -14.68
CA ASN A 70 -3.65 14.42 -14.15
C ASN A 70 -3.85 13.53 -12.91
N PRO A 71 -3.07 13.73 -11.82
CA PRO A 71 -3.13 12.86 -10.65
C PRO A 71 -4.49 12.92 -9.93
N ASP A 72 -5.25 14.01 -10.07
CA ASP A 72 -6.58 14.17 -9.46
C ASP A 72 -7.62 13.20 -10.04
N LEU A 73 -7.37 12.58 -11.19
CA LEU A 73 -8.23 11.52 -11.72
C LEU A 73 -8.40 10.36 -10.72
N VAL A 74 -7.36 10.06 -9.93
CA VAL A 74 -7.40 8.98 -8.93
C VAL A 74 -8.40 9.27 -7.80
N SER A 75 -8.73 10.55 -7.50
CA SER A 75 -9.75 10.90 -6.50
C SER A 75 -11.07 11.43 -7.09
N ASN A 76 -11.14 11.65 -8.40
CA ASN A 76 -12.33 12.20 -9.06
C ASN A 76 -13.06 11.20 -9.98
N ASP A 77 -12.38 10.18 -10.49
CA ASP A 77 -13.01 9.09 -11.24
C ASP A 77 -12.95 7.79 -10.42
N PRO A 78 -14.10 7.23 -9.99
CA PRO A 78 -14.11 6.04 -9.15
C PRO A 78 -13.54 4.79 -9.85
N VAL A 79 -13.70 4.66 -11.18
CA VAL A 79 -13.16 3.53 -11.93
C VAL A 79 -11.64 3.61 -11.98
N ILE A 80 -11.08 4.78 -12.29
CA ILE A 80 -9.63 5.02 -12.25
C ILE A 80 -9.10 4.81 -10.83
N SER A 81 -9.82 5.28 -9.81
CA SER A 81 -9.47 5.12 -8.40
C SER A 81 -9.28 3.64 -8.01
N PHE A 82 -10.26 2.79 -8.35
CA PHE A 82 -10.16 1.35 -8.09
C PHE A 82 -9.14 0.66 -8.99
N LYS A 83 -9.01 1.04 -10.26
CA LYS A 83 -7.95 0.53 -11.14
C LYS A 83 -6.57 0.77 -10.55
N ALA A 84 -6.30 1.96 -10.01
CA ALA A 84 -5.03 2.30 -9.38
C ALA A 84 -4.76 1.43 -8.14
N ALA A 85 -5.77 1.20 -7.30
CA ALA A 85 -5.64 0.32 -6.14
C ALA A 85 -5.35 -1.13 -6.53
N ILE A 86 -6.06 -1.64 -7.54
CA ILE A 86 -5.85 -3.01 -8.06
C ILE A 86 -4.49 -3.13 -8.73
N TRP A 87 -4.06 -2.14 -9.52
CA TRP A 87 -2.73 -2.09 -10.10
C TRP A 87 -1.65 -2.27 -9.02
N PHE A 88 -1.69 -1.47 -7.95
CA PHE A 88 -0.74 -1.60 -6.85
C PHE A 88 -0.77 -3.01 -6.24
N TRP A 89 -1.96 -3.56 -6.03
CA TRP A 89 -2.13 -4.90 -5.46
C TRP A 89 -1.54 -6.02 -6.33
N MET A 90 -1.61 -5.86 -7.65
CA MET A 90 -1.20 -6.87 -8.64
C MET A 90 0.26 -6.72 -9.08
N THR A 91 0.85 -5.53 -8.96
CA THR A 91 2.17 -5.22 -9.53
C THR A 91 3.30 -5.43 -8.52
N PRO A 92 4.24 -6.37 -8.76
CA PRO A 92 5.44 -6.47 -7.95
C PRO A 92 6.35 -5.25 -8.19
N GLN A 93 7.02 -4.78 -7.15
CA GLN A 93 8.03 -3.72 -7.23
C GLN A 93 9.28 -4.17 -6.47
N SER A 94 10.26 -4.74 -7.19
CA SER A 94 11.44 -5.36 -6.59
C SER A 94 12.09 -4.45 -5.54
N PRO A 95 12.42 -4.97 -4.34
CA PRO A 95 12.42 -6.38 -3.94
C PRO A 95 11.06 -6.93 -3.47
N LYS A 96 9.98 -6.14 -3.50
CA LYS A 96 8.66 -6.54 -3.02
C LYS A 96 7.96 -7.44 -4.05
N PRO A 97 7.37 -8.58 -3.64
CA PRO A 97 6.40 -9.28 -4.47
C PRO A 97 5.11 -8.45 -4.56
N SER A 98 4.16 -8.89 -5.40
CA SER A 98 2.82 -8.30 -5.37
C SER A 98 2.03 -8.83 -4.17
N CYS A 99 1.13 -8.00 -3.61
CA CYS A 99 0.21 -8.46 -2.57
C CYS A 99 -0.64 -9.64 -3.04
N HIS A 100 -1.02 -9.64 -4.32
CA HIS A 100 -1.73 -10.74 -4.96
C HIS A 100 -0.99 -12.08 -4.85
N ALA A 101 0.29 -12.11 -5.23
CA ALA A 101 1.10 -13.34 -5.17
C ALA A 101 1.28 -13.86 -3.73
N VAL A 102 1.30 -12.96 -2.75
CA VAL A 102 1.37 -13.36 -1.33
C VAL A 102 0.07 -14.03 -0.91
N ILE A 103 -1.07 -13.38 -1.12
CA ILE A 103 -2.34 -13.85 -0.55
C ILE A 103 -2.88 -15.11 -1.23
N ASN A 104 -2.47 -15.38 -2.47
CA ASN A 104 -2.87 -16.58 -3.21
C ASN A 104 -1.83 -17.73 -3.13
N GLY A 105 -0.77 -17.57 -2.32
CA GLY A 105 0.25 -18.61 -2.10
C GLY A 105 1.27 -18.79 -3.23
N GLN A 106 1.34 -17.88 -4.20
CA GLN A 106 2.31 -17.95 -5.30
C GLN A 106 3.69 -17.39 -4.95
N TRP A 107 3.79 -16.54 -3.92
CA TRP A 107 5.08 -16.00 -3.48
C TRP A 107 5.80 -16.98 -2.55
N GLN A 108 6.97 -17.43 -2.98
CA GLN A 108 7.91 -18.18 -2.15
C GLN A 108 8.94 -17.22 -1.54
N PRO A 109 9.02 -17.08 -0.21
CA PRO A 109 10.02 -16.24 0.44
C PRO A 109 11.43 -16.69 0.09
N SER A 110 12.30 -15.73 -0.23
CA SER A 110 13.73 -15.98 -0.40
C SER A 110 14.41 -16.27 0.95
N PRO A 111 15.64 -16.80 0.98
CA PRO A 111 16.41 -16.90 2.23
C PRO A 111 16.55 -15.56 2.96
N ALA A 112 16.65 -14.44 2.22
CA ALA A 112 16.71 -13.10 2.80
C ALA A 112 15.38 -12.65 3.42
N ASP A 113 14.25 -13.10 2.87
CA ASP A 113 12.92 -12.88 3.45
C ASP A 113 12.73 -13.66 4.73
N ILE A 114 13.10 -14.95 4.73
CA ILE A 114 13.04 -15.81 5.91
C ILE A 114 13.91 -15.22 7.03
N ALA A 115 15.15 -14.83 6.73
CA ALA A 115 16.05 -14.19 7.70
C ALA A 115 15.54 -12.83 8.22
N ALA A 116 14.69 -12.17 7.44
CA ALA A 116 14.02 -10.93 7.82
C ALA A 116 12.68 -11.15 8.56
N GLY A 117 12.29 -12.40 8.81
CA GLY A 117 11.00 -12.75 9.41
C GLY A 117 9.80 -12.58 8.47
N ARG A 118 10.03 -12.29 7.18
CA ARG A 118 8.96 -12.10 6.19
C ARG A 118 8.47 -13.46 5.70
N VAL A 119 7.37 -13.91 6.30
CA VAL A 119 6.68 -15.18 5.98
C VAL A 119 5.33 -14.92 5.30
N PRO A 120 4.79 -15.87 4.51
CA PRO A 120 3.52 -15.68 3.81
C PRO A 120 2.37 -15.41 4.79
N GLY A 121 1.58 -14.38 4.50
CA GLY A 121 0.45 -13.96 5.33
C GLY A 121 0.12 -12.48 5.15
N TYR A 122 -0.97 -12.04 5.79
CA TYR A 122 -1.47 -10.68 5.69
C TYR A 122 -0.45 -9.64 6.18
N GLY A 123 0.39 -10.01 7.15
CA GLY A 123 1.46 -9.16 7.66
C GLY A 123 2.46 -8.75 6.58
N VAL A 124 2.86 -9.67 5.69
CA VAL A 124 3.74 -9.32 4.56
C VAL A 124 3.06 -8.34 3.60
N THR A 125 1.75 -8.44 3.39
CA THR A 125 1.03 -7.46 2.54
C THR A 125 1.04 -6.06 3.16
N THR A 126 0.93 -5.97 4.49
CA THR A 126 1.12 -4.70 5.22
C THR A 126 2.55 -4.17 5.05
N ASN A 127 3.55 -5.06 5.09
CA ASN A 127 4.95 -4.70 4.87
C ASN A 127 5.20 -4.17 3.44
N ILE A 128 4.58 -4.78 2.42
CA ILE A 128 4.64 -4.30 1.03
C ILE A 128 4.05 -2.88 0.91
N ILE A 129 2.88 -2.66 1.51
CA ILE A 129 2.13 -1.40 1.46
C ILE A 129 2.89 -0.28 2.18
N ASN A 130 3.28 -0.47 3.45
CA ASN A 130 3.85 0.61 4.26
C ASN A 130 4.85 0.14 5.33
N GLY A 131 5.58 -0.95 5.06
CA GLY A 131 6.44 -1.57 6.08
C GLY A 131 7.56 -0.69 6.61
N GLY A 132 8.01 0.31 5.85
CA GLY A 132 9.03 1.27 6.31
C GLY A 132 8.58 2.09 7.51
N LEU A 133 7.26 2.26 7.70
CA LEU A 133 6.69 3.00 8.81
C LEU A 133 6.00 2.10 9.84
N GLU A 134 5.50 0.94 9.43
CA GLU A 134 4.56 0.12 10.23
C GLU A 134 5.13 -1.21 10.75
N CYS A 135 6.25 -1.69 10.20
CA CYS A 135 6.75 -3.05 10.48
C CYS A 135 8.14 -3.07 11.12
N GLY A 136 8.42 -4.13 11.89
CA GLY A 136 9.76 -4.42 12.42
C GLY A 136 10.16 -3.64 13.68
N HIS A 137 9.20 -2.99 14.34
CA HIS A 137 9.42 -2.20 15.56
C HIS A 137 8.43 -2.53 16.68
N GLY A 138 7.84 -3.73 16.63
CA GLY A 138 6.87 -4.21 17.63
C GLY A 138 5.43 -3.80 17.28
N PRO A 139 4.50 -3.92 18.25
CA PRO A 139 3.08 -3.62 18.06
C PRO A 139 2.83 -2.19 17.56
N ASP A 140 2.02 -2.07 16.52
CA ASP A 140 1.68 -0.79 15.88
C ASP A 140 0.17 -0.66 15.67
N THR A 141 -0.41 0.49 16.04
CA THR A 141 -1.86 0.75 15.96
C THR A 141 -2.41 0.76 14.54
N ARG A 142 -1.59 1.12 13.55
CA ARG A 142 -1.98 1.12 12.13
C ARG A 142 -2.08 -0.32 11.62
N VAL A 143 -1.11 -1.17 11.99
CA VAL A 143 -1.16 -2.61 11.68
C VAL A 143 -2.35 -3.28 12.38
N PHE A 144 -2.64 -2.92 13.65
CA PHE A 144 -3.85 -3.40 14.33
C PHE A 144 -5.13 -3.02 13.59
N ASP A 145 -5.25 -1.78 13.09
CA ASP A 145 -6.42 -1.34 12.30
C ASP A 145 -6.57 -2.16 11.01
N ARG A 146 -5.46 -2.40 10.29
CA ARG A 146 -5.45 -3.25 9.08
C ARG A 146 -5.95 -4.66 9.37
N ILE A 147 -5.41 -5.30 10.43
CA ILE A 147 -5.80 -6.65 10.84
C ILE A 147 -7.29 -6.69 11.22
N GLY A 148 -7.79 -5.69 11.94
CA GLY A 148 -9.20 -5.62 12.34
C GLY A 148 -10.18 -5.57 11.17
N PHE A 149 -9.88 -4.76 10.14
CA PHE A 149 -10.66 -4.77 8.89
C PHE A 149 -10.59 -6.13 8.19
N TYR A 150 -9.39 -6.70 8.06
CA TYR A 150 -9.20 -8.00 7.41
C TYR A 150 -10.00 -9.11 8.11
N GLN A 151 -9.90 -9.19 9.44
CA GLN A 151 -10.65 -10.15 10.26
C GLN A 151 -12.17 -9.96 10.12
N ARG A 152 -12.67 -8.71 10.17
CA ARG A 152 -14.10 -8.44 9.96
C ARG A 152 -14.57 -8.94 8.60
N TYR A 153 -13.84 -8.64 7.53
CA TYR A 153 -14.24 -9.07 6.18
C TYR A 153 -14.12 -10.58 5.99
N CYS A 154 -13.07 -11.23 6.50
CA CYS A 154 -12.97 -12.68 6.51
C CYS A 154 -14.16 -13.33 7.23
N GLY A 155 -14.59 -12.77 8.37
CA GLY A 155 -15.78 -13.22 9.09
C GLY A 155 -17.07 -13.09 8.27
N ILE A 156 -17.26 -11.98 7.56
CA ILE A 156 -18.42 -11.77 6.67
C ILE A 156 -18.42 -12.78 5.51
N PHE A 157 -17.25 -13.07 4.93
CA PHE A 157 -17.12 -14.02 3.82
C PHE A 157 -17.08 -15.49 4.26
N GLY A 158 -17.00 -15.77 5.57
CA GLY A 158 -16.91 -17.14 6.08
C GLY A 158 -15.60 -17.85 5.71
N VAL A 159 -14.49 -17.13 5.61
CA VAL A 159 -13.17 -17.66 5.27
C VAL A 159 -12.17 -17.47 6.41
N ASN A 160 -11.17 -18.36 6.50
CA ASN A 160 -10.07 -18.21 7.45
C ASN A 160 -9.16 -17.05 7.05
N THR A 161 -8.66 -16.31 8.03
CA THR A 161 -7.67 -15.24 7.82
C THR A 161 -6.29 -15.77 7.44
N GLY A 162 -6.01 -17.04 7.77
CA GLY A 162 -4.67 -17.60 7.81
C GLY A 162 -3.87 -17.09 9.00
N ASP A 163 -2.59 -17.48 9.03
CA ASP A 163 -1.61 -17.09 10.05
C ASP A 163 -0.82 -15.83 9.62
N ASN A 164 0.15 -15.42 10.45
CA ASN A 164 1.10 -14.34 10.16
C ASN A 164 0.41 -13.01 9.77
N LEU A 165 -0.58 -12.61 10.58
CA LEU A 165 -1.42 -11.45 10.30
C LEU A 165 -0.70 -10.11 10.50
N ASP A 166 0.29 -10.08 11.39
CA ASP A 166 1.07 -8.89 11.69
C ASP A 166 2.45 -8.90 11.02
N CYS A 167 3.06 -7.72 11.03
CA CYS A 167 4.44 -7.52 10.61
C CYS A 167 5.32 -6.93 11.72
N TYR A 168 4.94 -7.09 12.99
CA TYR A 168 5.59 -6.42 14.12
C TYR A 168 7.09 -6.74 14.21
N ASN A 169 7.45 -7.99 13.90
CA ASN A 169 8.81 -8.49 13.95
C ASN A 169 9.44 -8.69 12.55
N GLN A 170 8.74 -8.28 11.48
CA GLN A 170 9.26 -8.40 10.12
C GLN A 170 10.12 -7.19 9.78
N ARG A 171 11.35 -7.42 9.31
CA ARG A 171 12.14 -6.31 8.76
C ARG A 171 11.47 -5.79 7.48
N SER A 172 11.34 -4.47 7.40
CA SER A 172 10.76 -3.81 6.23
C SER A 172 11.48 -4.17 4.92
N PHE A 173 10.73 -4.28 3.82
CA PHE A 173 11.31 -4.30 2.47
C PHE A 173 11.99 -2.98 2.11
N ALA A 174 11.56 -1.86 2.72
CA ALA A 174 12.26 -0.59 2.62
C ALA A 174 13.56 -0.69 3.43
N SER A 175 14.63 -1.17 2.81
CA SER A 175 15.96 -1.11 3.44
C SER A 175 16.40 0.34 3.60
N PHE A 176 17.24 0.63 4.60
CA PHE A 176 17.88 1.94 4.82
C PHE A 176 18.60 2.56 3.59
N LYS A 177 18.74 1.81 2.49
CA LYS A 177 19.38 2.23 1.23
C LYS A 177 18.40 2.69 0.14
N SER A 178 17.09 2.47 0.24
CA SER A 178 16.16 2.72 -0.89
C SER A 178 15.80 4.19 -1.12
N PHE A 179 16.43 5.14 -0.44
CA PHE A 179 16.30 6.57 -0.74
C PHE A 179 17.28 7.03 -1.84
N LEU A 180 18.25 6.20 -2.25
CA LEU A 180 19.31 6.61 -3.19
C LEU A 180 19.24 5.96 -4.58
N ASP A 181 18.55 4.83 -4.75
CA ASP A 181 18.61 4.05 -6.00
C ASP A 181 17.43 4.26 -6.97
N ALA A 182 16.55 5.25 -6.73
CA ALA A 182 15.52 5.66 -7.69
C ALA A 182 16.03 6.67 -8.75
N ALA A 183 17.35 6.89 -8.84
CA ALA A 183 17.99 7.90 -9.67
C ALA A 183 19.08 7.33 -10.62
N MET A 184 18.88 6.14 -11.18
CA MET A 184 19.62 5.66 -12.35
C MET A 184 18.67 5.18 -13.45
#